data_AF-A0A0F9VMN2-F1
#
_entry.id   AF-A0A0F9VMN2-F1
#
_cell.length_a   1.000
_cell.length_b   1.000
_cell.length_c   1.000
_cell.angle_alpha   90.00
_cell.angle_beta   90.00
_cell.angle_gamma   90.00
#
_symmetry.space_group_name_H-M   'P 1'
#
loop_
_entity.id
_entity.type
_entity.pdbx_description
1 polymer ?
#
loop_
_entity_poly.entity_id
_entity_poly.type
_entity_poly.pdbx_seq_one_letter_code
_entity_poly.pdbx_strand_id
1 'polypeptide(L)'
;MVEELLAQIKVVAGARKKAKELADKRQALYDEFTTLHCDFFADVATAKSKVALDEEKLRELALQAYAETGEKAPAPGVGIRELTKLEYDAGVAFDWAKAHKMALKLDTTAFEKIVKADTPEFVKVTTEPQATIATDLDAILTEGQ
;
A
#
# COMPACT_ATOMS: atom_id res chain seq x y z
N MET A 1 40.87 30.81 31.92
CA MET A 1 40.13 31.22 30.71
C MET A 1 40.83 30.85 29.40
N VAL A 2 41.99 31.45 29.02
CA VAL A 2 42.65 31.12 27.73
C VAL A 2 43.22 29.69 27.70
N GLU A 3 43.82 29.22 28.80
CA GLU A 3 44.33 27.83 28.88
C GLU A 3 43.21 26.77 28.88
N GLU A 4 42.07 27.05 29.52
CA GLU A 4 40.89 26.18 29.50
C GLU A 4 40.29 26.08 28.09
N LEU A 5 40.28 27.19 27.35
CA LEU A 5 39.88 27.19 25.94
C LEU A 5 40.81 26.31 25.08
N LEU A 6 42.13 26.42 25.27
CA LEU A 6 43.10 25.60 24.56
C LEU A 6 42.98 24.11 24.90
N ALA A 7 42.72 23.78 26.17
CA ALA A 7 42.46 22.40 26.60
C ALA A 7 41.19 21.85 25.93
N GLN A 8 40.11 22.63 25.93
CA GLN A 8 38.84 22.22 25.31
C GLN A 8 38.95 22.07 23.78
N ILE A 9 39.72 22.92 23.10
CA ILE A 9 39.98 22.78 21.67
C ILE A 9 40.65 21.43 21.35
N LYS A 10 41.60 20.98 22.17
CA LYS A 10 42.25 19.67 21.98
C LYS A 10 41.27 18.52 22.16
N VAL A 11 40.38 18.61 23.16
CA VAL A 11 39.32 17.60 23.39
C VAL A 11 38.38 17.54 22.18
N VAL A 12 37.91 18.69 21.70
CA VAL A 12 37.01 18.77 20.54
C VAL A 12 37.71 18.28 19.26
N ALA A 13 38.98 18.60 19.05
CA ALA A 13 39.76 18.13 17.91
C ALA A 13 39.91 16.60 17.92
N GLY A 14 40.20 16.01 19.08
CA GLY A 14 40.27 14.56 19.25
C GLY A 14 38.92 13.87 19.01
N ALA A 15 37.84 14.44 19.56
CA ALA A 15 36.48 13.94 19.36
C ALA A 15 36.06 13.99 17.89
N ARG A 16 36.36 15.08 17.18
CA ARG A 16 36.09 15.21 15.73
C ARG A 16 36.86 14.20 14.90
N LYS A 17 38.14 13.96 15.23
CA LYS A 17 38.95 12.96 14.54
C LYS A 17 38.36 11.56 14.71
N LYS A 18 38.02 11.18 15.95
CA LYS A 18 37.41 9.88 16.24
C LYS A 18 36.03 9.72 15.60
N ALA A 19 35.22 10.78 15.63
CA ALA A 19 33.91 10.79 14.97
C ALA A 19 34.04 10.58 13.46
N LYS A 20 35.02 11.22 12.81
CA LYS A 20 35.31 11.04 11.40
C LYS A 20 35.76 9.60 11.10
N GLU A 21 36.71 9.07 11.85
CA GLU A 21 37.18 7.68 11.67
C GLU A 21 36.06 6.64 11.80
N LEU A 22 35.15 6.83 12.76
CA LEU A 22 33.99 5.96 12.92
C LEU A 22 32.96 6.12 11.80
N ALA A 23 32.75 7.34 11.32
CA ALA A 23 31.87 7.60 10.17
C ALA A 23 32.40 6.95 8.89
N ASP A 24 33.70 7.07 8.63
CA ASP A 24 34.36 6.47 7.47
C ASP A 24 34.29 4.93 7.54
N LYS A 25 34.52 4.34 8.72
CA LYS A 25 34.37 2.89 8.93
C LYS A 25 32.94 2.41 8.73
N ARG A 26 31.96 3.17 9.24
CA ARG A 26 30.54 2.84 9.04
C ARG A 26 30.18 2.85 7.57
N GLN A 27 30.65 3.85 6.83
CA GLN A 27 30.41 3.95 5.39
C GLN A 27 31.01 2.75 4.66
N ALA A 28 32.28 2.41 4.94
CA ALA A 28 32.94 1.27 4.32
C ALA A 28 32.22 -0.06 4.58
N LEU A 29 31.77 -0.30 5.82
CA LEU A 29 30.99 -1.50 6.17
C LEU A 29 29.63 -1.54 5.48
N TYR A 30 28.98 -0.38 5.34
CA TYR A 30 27.71 -0.29 4.63
C TYR A 30 27.87 -0.56 3.13
N ASP A 31 28.92 -0.02 2.51
CA ASP A 31 29.22 -0.22 1.09
C ASP A 31 29.60 -1.68 0.81
N GLU A 32 30.38 -2.32 1.69
CA GLU A 32 30.71 -3.74 1.62
C GLU A 32 29.46 -4.61 1.75
N PHE A 33 28.61 -4.34 2.75
CA PHE A 33 27.34 -5.06 2.93
C PHE A 33 26.43 -4.91 1.70
N THR A 34 26.30 -3.70 1.18
CA THR A 34 25.46 -3.41 0.02
C THR A 34 25.98 -4.13 -1.23
N THR A 35 27.30 -4.17 -1.41
CA THR A 35 27.94 -4.87 -2.54
C THR A 35 27.78 -6.38 -2.41
N LEU A 36 28.01 -6.93 -1.21
CA LEU A 36 27.93 -8.36 -0.96
C LEU A 36 26.49 -8.91 -1.12
N HIS A 37 25.49 -8.12 -0.75
CA HIS A 37 24.09 -8.54 -0.76
C HIS A 37 23.27 -7.94 -1.90
N CYS A 38 23.92 -7.21 -2.82
CA CYS A 38 23.34 -6.65 -4.04
C CYS A 38 22.45 -7.67 -4.77
N ASP A 39 23.01 -8.84 -5.05
CA ASP A 39 22.34 -9.89 -5.83
C ASP A 39 21.14 -10.45 -5.06
N PHE A 40 21.27 -10.67 -3.75
CA PHE A 40 20.15 -11.12 -2.92
C PHE A 40 18.99 -10.12 -2.93
N PHE A 41 19.28 -8.81 -2.82
CA PHE A 41 18.23 -7.79 -2.91
C PHE A 41 17.60 -7.72 -4.30
N ALA A 42 18.40 -7.92 -5.37
CA ALA A 42 17.90 -8.02 -6.73
C ALA A 42 16.99 -9.25 -6.92
N ASP A 43 17.36 -10.39 -6.37
CA ASP A 43 16.57 -11.63 -6.38
C ASP A 43 15.25 -11.45 -5.64
N VAL A 44 15.26 -10.82 -4.46
CA VAL A 44 14.04 -10.50 -3.71
C VAL A 44 13.14 -9.56 -4.51
N ALA A 45 13.70 -8.53 -5.15
CA ALA A 45 12.93 -7.62 -5.99
C ALA A 45 12.33 -8.34 -7.21
N THR A 46 13.09 -9.24 -7.82
CA THR A 46 12.65 -10.06 -8.96
C THR A 46 11.54 -11.02 -8.56
N ALA A 47 11.69 -11.73 -7.44
CA ALA A 47 10.67 -12.64 -6.91
C ALA A 47 9.37 -11.91 -6.59
N LYS A 48 9.46 -10.74 -5.92
CA LYS A 48 8.28 -9.90 -5.66
C LYS A 48 7.59 -9.44 -6.94
N SER A 49 8.37 -9.02 -7.93
CA SER A 49 7.83 -8.58 -9.23
C SER A 49 7.14 -9.73 -9.96
N LYS A 50 7.72 -10.93 -9.90
CA LYS A 50 7.14 -12.14 -10.47
C LYS A 50 5.80 -12.51 -9.82
N VAL A 51 5.75 -12.51 -8.49
CA VAL A 51 4.49 -12.75 -7.75
C VAL A 51 3.43 -11.72 -8.14
N ALA A 52 3.78 -10.44 -8.21
CA ALA A 52 2.83 -9.38 -8.58
C ALA A 52 2.26 -9.60 -10.00
N LEU A 53 3.09 -9.95 -10.97
CA LEU A 53 2.67 -10.25 -12.34
C LEU A 53 1.78 -11.50 -12.42
N ASP A 54 2.18 -12.56 -11.72
CA ASP A 54 1.44 -13.83 -11.71
C ASP A 54 0.07 -13.65 -10.99
N GLU A 55 0.01 -12.85 -9.92
CA GLU A 55 -1.24 -12.46 -9.25
C GLU A 55 -2.13 -11.56 -10.13
N GLU A 56 -1.57 -10.59 -10.85
CA GLU A 56 -2.33 -9.74 -11.78
C GLU A 56 -3.00 -10.60 -12.85
N LYS A 57 -2.26 -11.52 -13.45
CA LYS A 57 -2.80 -12.49 -14.39
C LYS A 57 -3.89 -13.37 -13.76
N LEU A 58 -3.69 -13.82 -12.51
CA LEU A 58 -4.71 -14.60 -11.80
C LEU A 58 -5.99 -13.78 -11.55
N ARG A 59 -5.88 -12.49 -11.24
CA ARG A 59 -7.04 -11.58 -11.10
C ARG A 59 -7.79 -11.43 -12.42
N GLU A 60 -7.09 -11.27 -13.54
CA GLU A 60 -7.72 -11.20 -14.86
C GLU A 60 -8.49 -12.47 -15.19
N LEU A 61 -7.89 -13.65 -14.97
CA LEU A 61 -8.53 -14.94 -15.18
C LEU A 61 -9.74 -15.13 -14.26
N ALA A 62 -9.66 -14.70 -13.00
CA ALA A 62 -10.77 -14.77 -12.06
C ALA A 62 -11.95 -13.90 -12.51
N LEU A 63 -11.68 -12.67 -12.99
CA LEU A 63 -12.72 -11.78 -13.51
C LEU A 63 -13.34 -12.30 -14.81
N GLN A 64 -12.56 -12.93 -15.69
CA GLN A 64 -13.08 -13.60 -16.88
C GLN A 64 -14.00 -14.78 -16.49
N ALA A 65 -13.54 -15.65 -15.58
CA ALA A 65 -14.35 -16.75 -15.07
C ALA A 65 -15.66 -16.25 -14.42
N TYR A 66 -15.63 -15.13 -13.71
CA TYR A 66 -16.83 -14.49 -13.17
C TYR A 66 -17.80 -13.99 -14.24
N ALA A 67 -17.26 -13.36 -15.28
CA ALA A 67 -18.08 -12.86 -16.38
C ALA A 67 -18.79 -14.02 -17.12
N GLU A 68 -18.17 -15.20 -17.17
CA GLU A 68 -18.74 -16.38 -17.82
C GLU A 68 -19.69 -17.18 -16.92
N THR A 69 -19.35 -17.35 -15.64
CA THR A 69 -20.06 -18.28 -14.73
C THR A 69 -20.93 -17.58 -13.69
N GLY A 70 -20.63 -16.33 -13.35
CA GLY A 70 -21.21 -15.61 -12.21
C GLY A 70 -20.78 -16.15 -10.84
N GLU A 71 -19.83 -17.08 -10.77
CA GLU A 71 -19.39 -17.70 -9.52
C GLU A 71 -18.44 -16.78 -8.74
N LYS A 72 -18.83 -16.41 -7.51
CA LYS A 72 -18.04 -15.51 -6.65
C LYS A 72 -16.79 -16.18 -6.04
N ALA A 73 -16.60 -17.48 -6.25
CA ALA A 73 -15.45 -18.24 -5.79
C ALA A 73 -15.00 -19.21 -6.90
N PRO A 74 -14.42 -18.70 -8.00
CA PRO A 74 -14.13 -19.52 -9.18
C PRO A 74 -13.07 -20.60 -8.94
N ALA A 75 -12.23 -20.45 -7.91
CA ALA A 75 -11.21 -21.43 -7.54
C ALA A 75 -10.87 -21.35 -6.03
N PRO A 76 -10.32 -22.41 -5.43
CA PRO A 76 -9.77 -22.36 -4.07
C PRO A 76 -8.76 -21.22 -3.91
N GLY A 77 -8.91 -20.41 -2.87
CA GLY A 77 -8.04 -19.25 -2.62
C GLY A 77 -8.32 -18.02 -3.50
N VAL A 78 -9.29 -18.07 -4.41
CA VAL A 78 -9.71 -16.94 -5.25
C VAL A 78 -11.19 -16.61 -4.97
N GLY A 79 -11.44 -15.42 -4.44
CA GLY A 79 -12.78 -14.89 -4.21
C GLY A 79 -13.04 -13.64 -5.02
N ILE A 80 -14.31 -13.34 -5.30
CA ILE A 80 -14.73 -12.15 -6.02
C ILE A 80 -15.69 -11.37 -5.15
N ARG A 81 -15.31 -10.11 -4.90
CA ARG A 81 -16.09 -9.18 -4.11
C ARG A 81 -16.63 -8.09 -5.02
N GLU A 82 -17.93 -7.85 -4.96
CA GLU A 82 -18.53 -6.69 -5.61
C GLU A 82 -18.30 -5.47 -4.72
N LEU A 83 -17.52 -4.52 -5.22
CA LEU A 83 -17.31 -3.24 -4.54
C LEU A 83 -18.35 -2.24 -5.05
N THR A 84 -19.16 -1.71 -4.15
CA THR A 84 -20.08 -0.63 -4.46
C THR A 84 -19.31 0.69 -4.47
N LYS A 85 -19.14 1.26 -5.66
CA LYS A 85 -18.54 2.58 -5.87
C LYS A 85 -19.66 3.62 -6.02
N LEU A 86 -19.49 4.74 -5.35
CA LEU A 86 -20.41 5.87 -5.40
C LEU A 86 -19.74 6.98 -6.20
N GLU A 87 -20.27 7.28 -7.38
CA GLU A 87 -19.80 8.40 -8.21
C GLU A 87 -20.75 9.57 -8.04
N TYR A 88 -20.22 10.69 -7.53
CA TYR A 88 -20.97 11.91 -7.29
C TYR A 88 -20.09 13.14 -7.47
N ASP A 89 -20.70 14.25 -7.87
CA ASP A 89 -20.05 15.57 -7.88
C ASP A 89 -19.99 16.12 -6.45
N ALA A 90 -18.80 16.47 -5.97
CA ALA A 90 -18.60 16.94 -4.61
C ALA A 90 -19.31 18.28 -4.31
N GLY A 91 -19.47 19.15 -5.31
CA GLY A 91 -20.19 20.41 -5.20
C GLY A 91 -21.70 20.17 -5.06
N VAL A 92 -22.26 19.30 -5.91
CA VAL A 92 -23.69 18.93 -5.83
C VAL A 92 -23.99 18.19 -4.53
N ALA A 93 -23.10 17.29 -4.08
CA ALA A 93 -23.24 16.60 -2.81
C ALA A 93 -23.23 17.57 -1.61
N PHE A 94 -22.39 18.61 -1.67
CA PHE A 94 -22.35 19.64 -0.64
C PHE A 94 -23.61 20.49 -0.60
N ASP A 95 -24.13 20.91 -1.76
CA ASP A 95 -25.38 21.67 -1.85
C ASP A 95 -26.58 20.85 -1.34
N TRP A 96 -26.62 19.56 -1.67
CA TRP A 96 -27.62 18.63 -1.13
C TRP A 96 -27.49 18.48 0.40
N ALA A 97 -26.27 18.32 0.93
CA ALA A 97 -26.01 18.21 2.35
C ALA A 97 -26.40 19.48 3.11
N LYS A 98 -26.19 20.66 2.51
CA LYS A 98 -26.62 21.96 3.04
C LYS A 98 -28.14 22.09 3.06
N ALA A 99 -28.83 21.67 2.00
CA ALA A 99 -30.30 21.67 1.94
C ALA A 99 -30.94 20.75 2.99
N HIS A 100 -30.33 19.59 3.24
CA HIS A 100 -30.77 18.63 4.26
C HIS A 100 -30.24 18.94 5.67
N LYS A 101 -29.58 20.09 5.86
CA LYS A 101 -28.98 20.55 7.13
C LYS A 101 -28.04 19.52 7.78
N MET A 102 -27.36 18.72 6.97
CA MET A 102 -26.56 17.59 7.43
C MET A 102 -25.20 18.02 7.98
N ALA A 103 -24.58 19.09 7.45
CA ALA A 103 -23.33 19.62 7.96
C ALA A 103 -22.98 21.00 7.37
N LEU A 104 -22.11 21.76 8.06
CA LEU A 104 -21.45 22.98 7.55
C LEU A 104 -20.31 22.67 6.54
N LYS A 105 -19.88 21.40 6.48
CA LYS A 105 -18.82 20.85 5.60
C LYS A 105 -19.22 19.43 5.19
N LEU A 106 -19.00 19.03 3.93
CA LEU A 106 -19.30 17.67 3.47
C LEU A 106 -18.44 16.66 4.25
N ASP A 107 -19.07 15.90 5.16
CA ASP A 107 -18.49 14.69 5.71
C ASP A 107 -18.82 13.54 4.75
N THR A 108 -17.83 13.17 3.93
CA THR A 108 -17.99 12.14 2.89
C THR A 108 -18.37 10.79 3.48
N THR A 109 -17.91 10.46 4.70
CA THR A 109 -18.21 9.17 5.31
C THR A 109 -19.66 9.11 5.79
N ALA A 110 -20.15 10.21 6.38
CA ALA A 110 -21.56 10.32 6.78
C ALA A 110 -22.49 10.38 5.55
N PHE A 111 -22.10 11.15 4.53
CA PHE A 111 -22.83 11.25 3.26
C PHE A 111 -22.94 9.89 2.57
N GLU A 112 -21.85 9.17 2.39
CA GLU A 112 -21.85 7.85 1.73
C GLU A 112 -22.69 6.81 2.48
N LYS A 113 -22.77 6.88 3.83
CA LYS A 113 -23.66 6.01 4.61
C LYS A 113 -25.14 6.29 4.34
N ILE A 114 -25.50 7.56 4.18
CA ILE A 114 -26.88 7.99 3.94
C ILE A 114 -27.27 7.68 2.49
N VAL A 115 -26.40 8.00 1.54
CA VAL A 115 -26.60 7.71 0.12
C VAL A 115 -26.74 6.20 -0.15
N LYS A 116 -26.07 5.35 0.65
CA LYS A 116 -26.26 3.90 0.58
C LYS A 116 -27.64 3.44 1.06
N ALA A 117 -28.30 4.20 1.95
CA ALA A 117 -29.62 3.88 2.48
C ALA A 117 -30.75 4.54 1.67
N ASP A 118 -30.51 5.77 1.20
CA ASP A 118 -31.42 6.58 0.39
C ASP A 118 -30.59 7.30 -0.67
N THR A 119 -30.53 6.72 -1.87
CA THR A 119 -29.65 7.17 -2.96
C THR A 119 -30.26 8.38 -3.67
N PRO A 120 -29.64 9.57 -3.58
CA PRO A 120 -30.13 10.74 -4.31
C PRO A 120 -29.91 10.59 -5.82
N GLU A 121 -30.76 11.21 -6.64
CA GLU A 121 -30.72 11.07 -8.11
C GLU A 121 -29.39 11.49 -8.76
N PHE A 122 -28.61 12.36 -8.11
CA PHE A 122 -27.31 12.82 -8.61
C PHE A 122 -26.15 11.86 -8.28
N VAL A 123 -26.38 10.82 -7.46
CA VAL A 123 -25.35 9.82 -7.14
C VAL A 123 -25.54 8.59 -8.00
N LYS A 124 -24.50 8.23 -8.75
CA LYS A 124 -24.48 7.01 -9.53
C LYS A 124 -23.80 5.90 -8.72
N VAL A 125 -24.56 4.87 -8.40
CA VAL A 125 -24.05 3.67 -7.72
C VAL A 125 -23.64 2.66 -8.78
N THR A 126 -22.35 2.31 -8.82
CA THR A 126 -21.85 1.23 -9.68
C THR A 126 -21.28 0.10 -8.82
N THR A 127 -21.49 -1.14 -9.25
CA THR A 127 -20.90 -2.32 -8.62
C THR A 127 -19.80 -2.85 -9.53
N GLU A 128 -18.56 -2.80 -9.07
CA GLU A 128 -17.40 -3.31 -9.81
C GLU A 128 -16.94 -4.61 -9.14
N PRO A 129 -16.86 -5.75 -9.87
CA PRO A 129 -16.30 -6.97 -9.33
C PRO A 129 -14.78 -6.82 -9.16
N GLN A 130 -14.28 -7.16 -7.99
CA GLN A 130 -12.86 -7.15 -7.64
C GLN A 130 -12.42 -8.56 -7.23
N ALA A 131 -11.42 -9.09 -7.91
CA ALA A 131 -10.79 -10.35 -7.55
C ALA A 131 -9.92 -10.18 -6.30
N THR A 132 -10.11 -11.08 -5.34
CA THR A 132 -9.38 -11.19 -4.09
C THR A 132 -8.67 -12.54 -4.06
N ILE A 133 -7.37 -12.52 -3.80
CA ILE A 133 -6.54 -13.72 -3.74
C ILE A 133 -6.11 -13.90 -2.27
N ALA A 134 -6.23 -15.12 -1.75
CA ALA A 134 -5.81 -15.44 -0.41
C ALA A 134 -4.29 -15.24 -0.25
N THR A 135 -3.86 -14.69 0.88
CA THR A 135 -2.44 -14.44 1.17
C THR A 135 -1.65 -15.73 1.38
N ASP A 136 -2.32 -16.77 1.86
CA ASP A 136 -1.77 -18.11 2.02
C ASP A 136 -2.44 -19.02 0.99
N LEU A 137 -1.63 -19.54 0.07
CA LEU A 137 -2.02 -20.51 -0.94
C LEU A 137 -1.24 -21.82 -0.76
N ASP A 138 -0.51 -21.99 0.34
CA ASP A 138 0.38 -23.14 0.55
C ASP A 138 -0.39 -24.47 0.56
N ALA A 139 -1.64 -24.45 1.02
CA ALA A 139 -2.54 -25.60 0.98
C ALA A 139 -2.78 -26.15 -0.44
N ILE A 140 -2.68 -25.30 -1.46
CA ILE A 140 -2.91 -25.68 -2.87
C ILE A 140 -1.66 -26.36 -3.46
N LEU A 141 -0.46 -26.08 -2.92
CA LEU A 141 0.79 -26.68 -3.39
C LEU A 141 0.90 -28.17 -3.05
N THR A 142 0.19 -28.64 -2.01
CA THR A 142 0.23 -30.03 -1.55
C THR A 142 -0.77 -30.96 -2.25
N GLU A 143 -1.77 -30.43 -2.95
CA GLU A 143 -2.81 -31.26 -3.61
C GLU A 143 -2.47 -31.64 -5.07
N GLY A 144 -1.28 -31.26 -5.55
CA GLY A 144 -0.86 -31.44 -6.95
C GLY A 144 0.32 -32.38 -7.20
N GLN A 145 0.70 -33.26 -6.25
CA GLN A 145 1.73 -34.30 -6.45
C GLN A 145 1.13 -35.70 -6.60
#